data_AF-A0A0R1V0Y5-F1
#
_entry.id   AF-A0A0R1V0Y5-F1
#
_cell.length_a   1.000
_cell.length_b   1.000
_cell.length_c   1.000
_cell.angle_alpha   90.00
_cell.angle_beta   90.00
_cell.angle_gamma   90.00
#
_symmetry.space_group_name_H-M   'P 1'
#
loop_
_entity.id
_entity.type
_entity.pdbx_description
1 polymer ?
#
loop_
_entity_poly.entity_id
_entity_poly.type
_entity_poly.pdbx_seq_one_letter_code
_entity_poly.pdbx_strand_id
1 'polypeptide(L)'
;MQYKERNLFIRGVIPLLGFSTAKVYYKRTPRLAGKSKYPLKKMLAFAWNGITSFSIIPVRFILALGIFTSSLGVVMFFYSIITKWLGLTVHGWSSLMVSIWILGGLQMISLGISGEYIGKIMTEVKQRPRYTIQSYLK
;
A
#
# COMPACT_ATOMS: atom_id res chain seq x y z
N MET A 1 1.93 -7.25 -28.17
CA MET A 1 1.59 -7.43 -26.74
C MET A 1 0.27 -6.73 -26.49
N GLN A 2 -0.73 -7.43 -25.97
CA GLN A 2 -2.05 -6.86 -25.72
C GLN A 2 -2.27 -6.84 -24.20
N TYR A 3 -2.04 -5.68 -23.58
CA TYR A 3 -2.46 -5.47 -22.20
C TYR A 3 -3.94 -5.12 -22.20
N LYS A 4 -4.77 -5.91 -21.50
CA LYS A 4 -6.20 -5.61 -21.33
C LYS A 4 -6.46 -4.55 -20.25
N GLU A 5 -5.41 -4.06 -19.59
CA GLU A 5 -5.51 -3.05 -18.54
C GLU A 5 -5.94 -1.68 -19.09
N ARG A 6 -7.03 -1.11 -18.56
CA ARG A 6 -7.52 0.23 -18.95
C ARG A 6 -6.69 1.38 -18.37
N ASN A 7 -6.15 1.19 -17.16
CA ASN A 7 -5.37 2.21 -16.44
C ASN A 7 -3.89 1.83 -16.41
N LEU A 8 -3.19 2.03 -17.53
CA LEU A 8 -1.78 1.68 -17.66
C LEU A 8 -0.87 2.76 -17.05
N PHE A 9 -0.05 2.36 -16.08
CA PHE A 9 1.03 3.19 -15.57
C PHE A 9 2.29 2.96 -16.40
N ILE A 10 2.39 3.66 -17.53
CA ILE A 10 3.45 3.47 -18.54
C ILE A 10 4.86 3.57 -17.92
N ARG A 11 5.07 4.47 -16.95
CA ARG A 11 6.38 4.64 -16.30
C ARG A 11 6.83 3.42 -15.48
N GLY A 12 5.92 2.57 -15.03
CA GLY A 12 6.25 1.31 -14.37
C GLY A 12 6.31 0.14 -15.36
N VAL A 13 5.42 0.11 -16.36
CA VAL A 13 5.38 -0.97 -17.36
C VAL A 13 6.61 -0.98 -18.25
N ILE A 14 7.08 0.18 -18.73
CA ILE A 14 8.25 0.23 -19.65
C ILE A 14 9.51 -0.40 -19.03
N PRO A 15 9.92 -0.05 -17.79
CA PRO A 15 11.03 -0.73 -17.13
C PRO A 15 10.81 -2.23 -16.91
N LEU A 16 9.57 -2.65 -16.64
CA LEU A 16 9.20 -4.06 -16.44
C LEU A 16 9.38 -4.93 -17.69
N LEU A 17 9.39 -4.33 -18.89
CA LEU A 17 9.61 -5.07 -20.14
C LEU A 17 11.04 -5.59 -20.28
N GLY A 18 12.01 -5.01 -19.57
CA GLY A 18 13.41 -5.48 -19.56
C GLY A 18 14.19 -5.22 -20.86
N PHE A 19 13.63 -4.48 -21.81
CA PHE A 19 14.30 -4.16 -23.07
C PHE A 19 15.43 -3.13 -22.91
N SER A 20 16.35 -3.11 -23.88
CA SER A 20 17.38 -2.08 -23.98
C SER A 20 16.72 -0.70 -24.12
N THR A 21 16.97 0.18 -23.15
CA THR A 21 16.43 1.55 -23.14
C THR A 21 17.57 2.55 -23.21
N ALA A 22 17.36 3.61 -23.99
CA ALA A 22 18.26 4.75 -24.08
C ALA A 22 17.48 6.04 -23.76
N LYS A 23 18.17 7.02 -23.19
CA LYS A 23 17.60 8.35 -22.91
C LYS A 23 18.20 9.35 -23.88
N VAL A 24 17.36 10.00 -24.67
CA VAL A 24 17.78 11.09 -25.57
C VAL A 24 17.45 12.41 -24.89
N TYR A 25 18.48 13.17 -24.56
CA TYR A 25 18.34 14.47 -23.94
C TYR A 25 18.21 15.54 -25.01
N TYR A 26 17.27 16.47 -24.81
CA TYR A 26 17.11 17.64 -25.67
C TYR A 26 17.01 18.89 -24.81
N LYS A 27 17.57 20.01 -25.30
CA LYS A 27 17.48 21.29 -24.59
C LYS A 27 16.11 21.88 -24.82
N ARG A 28 15.32 21.99 -23.75
CA ARG A 28 13.98 22.59 -23.77
C ARG A 28 14.07 24.04 -23.34
N THR A 29 13.45 24.95 -24.10
CA THR A 29 13.33 26.36 -23.71
C THR A 29 12.42 26.53 -22.47
N PRO A 30 12.74 27.49 -21.59
CA PRO A 30 11.89 27.82 -20.46
C PRO A 30 10.49 28.24 -20.94
N ARG A 31 9.46 27.87 -20.18
CA ARG A 31 8.07 28.21 -20.53
C ARG A 31 7.87 29.72 -20.35
N LEU A 32 7.44 30.40 -21.41
CA LEU A 32 7.13 31.83 -21.38
C LEU A 32 5.78 32.13 -20.71
N ALA A 33 4.82 31.20 -20.78
CA ALA A 33 3.50 31.34 -20.15
C ALA A 33 2.89 29.97 -19.79
N GLY A 34 1.93 30.00 -18.86
CA GLY A 34 1.13 28.84 -18.43
C GLY A 34 1.67 28.11 -17.19
N LYS A 35 0.76 27.41 -16.49
CA LYS A 35 1.10 26.58 -15.33
C LYS A 35 1.56 25.19 -15.78
N SER A 36 2.48 24.58 -15.01
CA SER A 36 2.90 23.21 -15.28
C SER A 36 1.70 22.26 -15.25
N LYS A 37 1.52 21.45 -16.31
CA LYS A 37 0.53 20.35 -16.30
C LYS A 37 0.85 19.29 -15.24
N TYR A 38 2.10 19.25 -14.75
CA TYR A 38 2.59 18.39 -13.67
C TYR A 38 3.15 19.24 -12.51
N PRO A 39 2.29 19.79 -11.63
CA PRO A 39 2.72 20.31 -10.34
C PRO A 39 3.04 19.17 -9.37
N LEU A 40 3.78 19.46 -8.28
CA LEU A 40 4.16 18.48 -7.25
C LEU A 40 2.98 17.62 -6.76
N LYS A 41 1.82 18.24 -6.49
CA LYS A 41 0.60 17.52 -6.08
C LYS A 41 0.17 16.44 -7.07
N LYS A 42 0.21 16.73 -8.38
CA LYS A 42 -0.13 15.73 -9.42
C LYS A 42 0.94 14.65 -9.54
N MET A 43 2.21 15.00 -9.30
CA MET A 43 3.31 14.03 -9.30
C MET A 43 3.18 13.04 -8.12
N LEU A 44 2.83 13.52 -6.93
CA LEU A 44 2.58 12.69 -5.75
C LEU A 44 1.36 11.79 -5.95
N ALA A 45 0.24 12.34 -6.44
CA ALA A 45 -0.94 11.53 -6.76
C ALA A 45 -0.63 10.46 -7.83
N PHE A 46 0.18 10.80 -8.83
CA PHE A 46 0.63 9.84 -9.84
C PHE A 46 1.53 8.75 -9.26
N ALA A 47 2.43 9.08 -8.33
CA ALA A 47 3.25 8.10 -7.62
C ALA A 47 2.39 7.15 -6.75
N TRP A 48 1.40 7.70 -6.05
CA TRP A 48 0.45 6.90 -5.26
C TRP A 48 -0.31 5.89 -6.12
N ASN A 49 -0.83 6.34 -7.27
CA ASN A 49 -1.48 5.47 -8.25
C ASN A 49 -0.53 4.39 -8.82
N GLY A 50 0.76 4.71 -8.94
CA GLY A 50 1.78 3.74 -9.33
C GLY A 50 1.97 2.66 -8.26
N ILE A 51 2.12 3.05 -6.99
CA ILE A 51 2.34 2.12 -5.87
C ILE A 51 1.15 1.17 -5.71
N THR A 52 -0.08 1.71 -5.69
CA THR A 52 -1.29 0.90 -5.52
C THR A 52 -1.59 -0.01 -6.71
N SER A 53 -1.17 0.37 -7.92
CA SER A 53 -1.40 -0.46 -9.11
C SER A 53 -0.38 -1.61 -9.24
N PHE A 54 0.85 -1.44 -8.74
CA PHE A 54 1.92 -2.44 -8.89
C PHE A 54 2.23 -3.20 -7.62
N SER A 55 1.67 -2.80 -6.48
CA SER A 55 2.05 -3.37 -5.20
C SER A 55 0.91 -3.50 -4.19
N ILE A 56 1.02 -4.54 -3.37
CA ILE A 56 0.15 -4.82 -2.22
C ILE A 56 0.74 -4.26 -0.90
N ILE A 57 1.88 -3.57 -0.97
CA ILE A 57 2.56 -2.91 0.16
C ILE A 57 1.61 -2.11 1.07
N PRO A 58 0.70 -1.23 0.56
CA PRO A 58 -0.15 -0.44 1.45
C PRO A 58 -1.08 -1.32 2.31
N VAL A 59 -1.53 -2.45 1.78
CA VAL A 59 -2.35 -3.40 2.53
C VAL A 59 -1.52 -4.10 3.60
N ARG A 60 -0.30 -4.53 3.27
CA ARG A 60 0.63 -5.13 4.25
C ARG A 60 0.97 -4.18 5.39
N PHE A 61 1.00 -2.88 5.12
CA PHE A 61 1.17 -1.87 6.17
C PHE A 61 0.00 -1.85 7.15
N ILE A 62 -1.25 -1.98 6.66
CA ILE A 62 -2.44 -2.06 7.52
C ILE A 62 -2.41 -3.34 8.38
N LEU A 63 -1.98 -4.47 7.81
CA LEU A 63 -1.76 -5.71 8.58
C LEU A 63 -0.74 -5.50 9.70
N ALA A 64 0.41 -4.89 9.38
CA ALA A 64 1.44 -4.60 10.37
C ALA A 64 0.94 -3.67 11.48
N LEU A 65 0.16 -2.64 11.13
CA LEU A 65 -0.50 -1.76 12.09
C LEU A 65 -1.50 -2.52 12.97
N GLY A 66 -2.27 -3.46 12.40
CA GLY A 66 -3.20 -4.29 13.17
C GLY A 66 -2.50 -5.20 14.18
N ILE A 67 -1.37 -5.79 13.80
CA ILE A 67 -0.53 -6.58 14.71
C ILE A 67 0.05 -5.68 15.82
N PHE A 68 0.53 -4.50 15.45
CA PHE A 68 1.07 -3.52 16.40
C PHE A 68 0.03 -3.05 17.43
N THR A 69 -1.18 -2.69 16.97
CA THR A 69 -2.27 -2.27 17.86
C THR A 69 -2.78 -3.41 18.73
N SER A 70 -2.86 -4.64 18.20
CA SER A 70 -3.18 -5.83 18.99
C SER A 70 -2.13 -6.09 20.08
N SER A 71 -0.84 -5.96 19.77
CA SER A 71 0.25 -6.07 20.74
C SER A 71 0.16 -5.01 21.83
N LEU A 72 -0.16 -3.76 21.49
CA LEU A 72 -0.40 -2.69 22.47
C LEU A 72 -1.61 -3.00 23.37
N GLY A 73 -2.67 -3.60 22.81
CA GLY A 73 -3.82 -4.07 23.58
C GLY A 73 -3.45 -5.11 24.64
N VAL A 74 -2.55 -6.04 24.31
CA VAL A 74 -2.02 -7.03 25.26
C VAL A 74 -1.20 -6.34 26.36
N VAL A 75 -0.35 -5.37 26.03
CA VAL A 75 0.41 -4.59 27.04
C VAL A 75 -0.53 -3.83 27.98
N MET A 76 -1.57 -3.19 27.43
CA MET A 76 -2.59 -2.49 28.23
C MET A 76 -3.39 -3.44 29.12
N PHE A 77 -3.61 -4.67 28.69
CA PHE A 77 -4.25 -5.70 29.50
C PHE A 77 -3.40 -6.06 30.73
N PHE A 78 -2.09 -6.29 30.56
CA PHE A 78 -1.19 -6.53 31.70
C PHE A 78 -1.12 -5.31 32.63
N TYR A 79 -1.03 -4.10 32.08
CA TYR A 79 -1.06 -2.86 32.86
C TYR A 79 -2.34 -2.72 33.69
N SER A 80 -3.49 -3.08 33.13
CA SER A 80 -4.79 -3.11 33.83
C SER A 80 -4.78 -4.08 35.03
N ILE A 81 -4.18 -5.25 34.89
CA ILE A 81 -4.07 -6.22 35.99
C ILE A 81 -3.17 -5.67 37.10
N ILE A 82 -2.00 -5.11 36.75
CA ILE A 82 -1.06 -4.55 37.71
C ILE A 82 -1.69 -3.37 38.48
N THR A 83 -2.36 -2.46 37.78
CA THR A 83 -3.06 -1.33 38.42
C THR A 83 -4.19 -1.78 39.34
N LYS A 84 -4.89 -2.86 38.99
CA LYS A 84 -5.90 -3.49 39.86
C LYS A 84 -5.30 -4.04 41.15
N TRP A 85 -4.11 -4.62 41.09
CA TRP A 85 -3.38 -5.08 42.27
C TRP A 85 -2.88 -3.94 43.15
N LEU A 86 -2.52 -2.79 42.55
CA LEU A 86 -2.07 -1.58 43.25
C LEU A 86 -3.22 -0.76 43.89
N GLY A 87 -4.48 -1.13 43.69
CA GLY A 87 -5.64 -0.44 44.26
C GLY A 87 -5.94 0.94 43.63
N LEU A 88 -5.22 1.34 42.57
CA LEU A 88 -5.36 2.63 41.88
C LEU A 88 -6.38 2.60 40.73
N THR A 89 -7.27 1.61 40.69
CA THR A 89 -8.16 1.41 39.54
C THR A 89 -9.39 2.30 39.55
N VAL A 90 -9.56 3.05 38.45
CA VAL A 90 -10.84 3.65 38.07
C VAL A 90 -11.75 2.54 37.53
N HIS A 91 -12.92 2.38 38.16
CA HIS A 91 -13.84 1.30 37.81
C HIS A 91 -14.35 1.44 36.36
N GLY A 92 -14.36 0.34 35.62
CA GLY A 92 -14.85 0.28 34.24
C GLY A 92 -13.91 0.81 33.15
N TRP A 93 -12.97 1.71 33.47
CA TRP A 93 -12.07 2.29 32.46
C TRP A 93 -11.13 1.24 31.84
N SER A 94 -10.52 0.39 32.67
CA SER A 94 -9.52 -0.57 32.19
C SER A 94 -10.12 -1.66 31.31
N SER A 95 -11.33 -2.17 31.63
CA SER A 95 -12.02 -3.17 30.78
C SER A 95 -12.50 -2.58 29.46
N LEU A 96 -12.96 -1.32 29.48
CA LEU A 96 -13.41 -0.61 28.28
C LEU A 96 -12.23 -0.37 27.33
N MET A 97 -11.12 0.14 27.84
CA MET A 97 -9.93 0.39 27.02
C MET A 97 -9.38 -0.90 26.41
N VAL A 98 -9.16 -1.94 27.22
CA VAL A 98 -8.69 -3.24 26.69
C VAL A 98 -9.60 -3.78 25.59
N SER A 99 -10.92 -3.69 25.76
CA SER A 99 -11.88 -4.15 24.75
C SER A 99 -11.76 -3.38 23.44
N ILE A 100 -11.63 -2.04 23.49
CA ILE A 100 -11.46 -1.21 22.29
C ILE A 100 -10.17 -1.56 21.55
N TRP A 101 -9.05 -1.71 22.27
CA TRP A 101 -7.75 -2.01 21.66
C TRP A 101 -7.75 -3.39 21.00
N ILE A 102 -8.32 -4.41 21.66
CA ILE A 102 -8.43 -5.76 21.10
C ILE A 102 -9.34 -5.77 19.86
N LEU A 103 -10.53 -5.16 19.95
CA LEU A 103 -11.47 -5.09 18.83
C LEU A 103 -10.89 -4.30 17.66
N GLY A 104 -10.23 -3.17 17.93
CA GLY A 104 -9.58 -2.35 16.90
C GLY A 104 -8.44 -3.09 16.20
N GLY A 105 -7.59 -3.79 16.96
CA GLY A 105 -6.52 -4.63 16.39
C GLY A 105 -7.08 -5.74 15.51
N LEU A 106 -8.10 -6.44 15.98
CA LEU A 106 -8.77 -7.51 15.22
C LEU A 106 -9.40 -6.99 13.92
N GLN A 107 -10.05 -5.82 13.96
CA GLN A 107 -10.62 -5.18 12.76
C GLN A 107 -9.54 -4.82 11.74
N MET A 108 -8.42 -4.24 12.16
CA MET A 108 -7.31 -3.91 11.26
C MET A 108 -6.70 -5.16 10.62
N ILE A 109 -6.51 -6.24 11.38
CA ILE A 109 -6.03 -7.52 10.85
C ILE A 109 -7.01 -8.07 9.82
N SER A 110 -8.32 -8.07 10.12
CA SER A 110 -9.37 -8.54 9.20
C SER A 110 -9.39 -7.75 7.88
N LEU A 111 -9.30 -6.42 7.95
CA LEU A 111 -9.22 -5.55 6.78
C LEU A 111 -7.95 -5.80 5.96
N GLY A 112 -6.82 -6.01 6.64
CA GLY A 112 -5.56 -6.32 5.98
C GLY A 112 -5.58 -7.65 5.24
N ILE A 113 -6.16 -8.70 5.84
CA ILE A 113 -6.32 -10.02 5.19
C ILE A 113 -7.22 -9.88 3.96
N SER A 114 -8.36 -9.21 4.12
CA SER A 114 -9.30 -8.94 3.02
C SER A 114 -8.64 -8.18 1.88
N GLY A 115 -7.83 -7.16 2.20
CA GLY A 115 -7.06 -6.42 1.21
C GLY A 115 -6.03 -7.28 0.48
N GLU A 116 -5.40 -8.26 1.14
CA GLU A 116 -4.40 -9.13 0.50
C GLU A 116 -5.06 -10.08 -0.50
N TYR A 117 -6.26 -10.59 -0.17
CA TYR A 117 -7.08 -11.32 -1.13
C TYR A 117 -7.49 -10.45 -2.32
N ILE A 118 -7.95 -9.22 -2.09
CA ILE A 118 -8.31 -8.28 -3.16
C ILE A 118 -7.11 -8.00 -4.07
N GLY A 119 -5.91 -7.81 -3.53
CA GLY A 119 -4.75 -7.55 -4.37
C GLY A 119 -4.26 -8.79 -5.14
N LYS A 120 -4.46 -10.02 -4.62
CA LYS A 120 -4.27 -11.25 -5.41
C LYS A 120 -5.26 -11.32 -6.57
N ILE A 121 -6.54 -11.05 -6.32
CA ILE A 121 -7.58 -10.98 -7.35
C ILE A 121 -7.21 -9.92 -8.41
N MET A 122 -6.76 -8.74 -8.00
CA MET A 122 -6.32 -7.69 -8.92
C MET A 122 -5.13 -8.13 -9.79
N THR A 123 -4.21 -8.91 -9.24
CA THR A 123 -3.07 -9.43 -10.01
C THR A 123 -3.52 -10.45 -11.06
N GLU A 124 -4.47 -11.31 -10.71
CA GLU A 124 -5.04 -12.31 -11.61
C GLU A 124 -5.89 -11.68 -12.71
N VAL A 125 -6.78 -10.74 -12.35
CA VAL A 125 -7.66 -10.02 -13.29
C VAL A 125 -6.87 -9.15 -14.27
N LYS A 126 -5.70 -8.65 -13.87
CA LYS A 126 -4.82 -7.86 -14.75
C LYS A 126 -4.22 -8.70 -15.90
N GLN A 127 -4.25 -10.03 -15.82
CA GLN A 127 -3.82 -10.94 -16.90
C GLN A 127 -2.46 -10.55 -17.50
N ARG A 128 -1.49 -10.19 -16.66
CA ARG A 128 -0.18 -9.75 -17.13
C ARG A 128 0.57 -10.94 -17.76
N PRO A 129 1.12 -10.80 -18.97
CA PRO A 129 1.90 -11.86 -19.60
C PRO A 129 3.13 -12.17 -18.75
N ARG A 130 3.41 -13.47 -18.53
CA ARG A 130 4.54 -13.92 -17.70
C ARG A 130 5.91 -13.67 -18.33
N TYR A 131 5.96 -13.53 -19.66
CA TYR A 131 7.19 -13.32 -20.40
C TYR A 131 6.95 -12.31 -21.53
N THR A 132 8.05 -11.67 -21.94
CA THR A 132 8.09 -10.68 -23.01
C THR A 132 9.13 -11.17 -24.02
N ILE A 133 8.70 -11.54 -25.23
CA ILE A 133 9.60 -12.02 -26.29
C ILE A 133 10.30 -10.81 -26.93
N GLN A 134 11.63 -10.81 -26.96
CA GLN A 134 12.44 -9.74 -27.57
C GLN A 134 12.67 -9.97 -29.06
N SER A 135 13.05 -11.19 -29.46
CA SER A 135 13.28 -11.55 -30.85
C SER A 135 12.98 -13.02 -31.07
N TYR A 136 12.50 -13.34 -32.26
CA TYR A 136 12.52 -14.70 -32.78
C TYR A 136 13.82 -14.86 -33.55
N LEU A 137 14.70 -15.74 -33.09
CA LEU A 137 15.84 -16.17 -33.89
C LEU A 137 15.28 -17.09 -34.98
N LYS A 138 15.34 -16.63 -36.23
CA LYS A 138 15.13 -17.46 -37.41
C LYS A 138 16.44 -18.11 -37.80
#